data_AF-A0ABD5Z3I6-F1
#
_entry.id   AF-A0ABD5Z3I6-F1
#
_cell.length_a   1.000
_cell.length_b   1.000
_cell.length_c   1.000
_cell.angle_alpha   90.00
_cell.angle_beta   90.00
_cell.angle_gamma   90.00
#
_symmetry.space_group_name_H-M   'P 1'
#
loop_
_entity.id
_entity.type
_entity.pdbx_description
1 polymer ?
#
loop_
_entity_poly.entity_id
_entity_poly.type
_entity_poly.pdbx_seq_one_letter_code
_entity_poly.pdbx_strand_id
1 'polypeptide(L)'
;MATDIEVRATELLGQLRPFVDGHYTNLAQKTDFDFRDEDVIYLDLSQQEGSGGDSGLMMQLLFSLVYERAKETPKNVVFVVDEARYLLREAKSLEFLGQRIRHSRHFDTSIRFLTQNVRDFFSHEEAESIINNSAMTVLHRTEEIDE
;
A
#
# COMPACT_ATOMS: atom_id res chain seq x y z
N MET A 1 -12.88 -33.28 -16.32
CA MET A 1 -13.49 -32.23 -15.47
C MET A 1 -13.08 -32.36 -14.00
N ALA A 2 -13.28 -33.52 -13.33
CA ALA A 2 -12.87 -33.69 -11.92
C ALA A 2 -11.37 -33.42 -11.67
N THR A 3 -10.51 -33.87 -12.59
CA THR A 3 -9.05 -33.70 -12.49
C THR A 3 -8.58 -32.25 -12.61
N ASP A 4 -9.30 -31.38 -13.34
CA ASP A 4 -8.94 -29.95 -13.47
C ASP A 4 -9.29 -29.18 -12.17
N ILE A 5 -10.39 -29.56 -11.50
CA ILE A 5 -10.75 -29.00 -10.20
C ILE A 5 -9.74 -29.40 -9.14
N GLU A 6 -9.31 -30.66 -9.10
CA GLU A 6 -8.31 -31.14 -8.13
C GLU A 6 -6.94 -30.46 -8.32
N VAL A 7 -6.51 -30.27 -9.57
CA VAL A 7 -5.26 -29.53 -9.87
C VAL A 7 -5.36 -28.09 -9.40
N ARG A 8 -6.42 -27.36 -9.78
CA ARG A 8 -6.61 -25.97 -9.36
C ARG A 8 -6.78 -25.82 -7.85
N ALA A 9 -7.45 -26.77 -7.19
CA ALA A 9 -7.58 -26.78 -5.74
C ALA A 9 -6.22 -26.97 -5.05
N THR A 10 -5.35 -27.83 -5.62
CA THR A 10 -3.99 -28.05 -5.11
C THR A 10 -3.12 -26.81 -5.30
N GLU A 11 -3.21 -26.13 -6.45
CA GLU A 11 -2.52 -24.87 -6.71
C GLU A 11 -2.96 -23.78 -5.71
N LEU A 12 -4.27 -23.63 -5.51
CA LEU A 12 -4.82 -22.68 -4.54
C LEU A 12 -4.38 -23.00 -3.11
N LEU A 13 -4.37 -24.29 -2.73
CA LEU A 13 -3.87 -24.72 -1.42
C LEU A 13 -2.40 -24.31 -1.23
N GLY A 14 -1.58 -24.45 -2.27
CA GLY A 14 -0.19 -24.00 -2.27
C GLY A 14 -0.05 -22.50 -2.03
N GLN A 15 -0.90 -21.69 -2.67
CA GLN A 15 -0.93 -20.23 -2.52
C GLN A 15 -1.44 -19.78 -1.15
N LEU A 16 -2.38 -20.51 -0.54
CA LEU A 16 -2.95 -20.18 0.77
C LEU A 16 -2.11 -20.67 1.96
N ARG A 17 -1.19 -21.62 1.74
CA ARG A 17 -0.37 -22.20 2.81
C ARG A 17 0.41 -21.18 3.66
N PRO A 18 0.98 -20.09 3.10
CA PRO A 18 1.66 -19.07 3.91
C PRO A 18 0.77 -18.34 4.93
N PHE A 19 -0.55 -18.37 4.75
CA PHE A 19 -1.53 -17.78 5.67
C PHE A 19 -1.89 -18.71 6.83
N VAL A 20 -1.57 -20.00 6.74
CA VAL A 20 -1.87 -20.98 7.79
C VAL A 20 -0.66 -21.21 8.67
N ASP A 21 0.49 -21.54 8.06
CA ASP A 21 1.71 -21.95 8.76
C ASP A 21 2.96 -21.15 8.31
N GLY A 22 2.77 -19.93 7.82
CA GLY A 22 3.82 -19.13 7.21
C GLY A 22 3.89 -17.69 7.71
N HIS A 23 4.56 -16.83 6.94
CA HIS A 23 4.81 -15.43 7.28
C HIS A 23 3.57 -14.54 7.24
N TYR A 24 2.43 -15.02 6.72
CA TYR A 24 1.15 -14.30 6.69
C TYR A 24 0.13 -14.79 7.71
N THR A 25 0.53 -15.63 8.65
CA THR A 25 -0.39 -16.19 9.66
C THR A 25 -1.09 -15.09 10.48
N ASN A 26 -0.44 -13.95 10.70
CA ASN A 26 -1.02 -12.77 11.34
C ASN A 26 -2.16 -12.14 10.53
N LEU A 27 -2.16 -12.27 9.19
CA LEU A 27 -3.21 -11.74 8.33
C LEU A 27 -4.45 -12.65 8.26
N ALA A 28 -4.32 -13.91 8.67
CA ALA A 28 -5.42 -14.88 8.69
C ALA A 28 -6.28 -14.81 9.96
N GLN A 29 -5.95 -13.90 10.88
CA GLN A 29 -6.66 -13.72 12.15
C GLN A 29 -7.59 -12.52 12.09
N LYS A 30 -8.60 -12.53 12.96
CA LYS A 30 -9.47 -11.36 13.12
C LYS A 30 -8.63 -10.23 13.73
N THR A 31 -8.75 -9.02 13.16
CA THR A 31 -8.16 -7.81 13.74
C THR A 31 -8.61 -7.64 15.20
N ASP A 32 -7.65 -7.45 16.09
CA ASP A 32 -7.83 -7.41 17.55
C ASP A 32 -7.56 -6.02 18.17
N PHE A 33 -7.24 -5.02 17.35
CA PHE A 33 -6.99 -3.65 17.78
C PHE A 33 -7.94 -2.66 17.08
N ASP A 34 -8.27 -1.57 17.77
CA ASP A 34 -9.14 -0.52 17.27
C ASP A 34 -8.53 0.85 17.58
N PHE A 35 -8.50 1.73 16.60
CA PHE A 35 -7.84 3.04 16.65
C PHE A 35 -8.78 4.17 16.18
N ARG A 36 -10.10 4.06 16.40
CA ARG A 36 -11.09 5.07 15.92
C ARG A 36 -10.93 6.44 16.56
N ASP A 37 -10.52 6.44 17.82
CA ASP A 37 -10.53 7.64 18.64
C ASP A 37 -9.14 8.28 18.76
N GLU A 38 -8.14 7.76 18.04
CA GLU A 38 -6.77 8.27 18.04
C GLU A 38 -6.59 9.41 17.03
N ASP A 39 -5.88 10.46 17.43
CA ASP A 39 -5.55 11.59 16.55
C ASP A 39 -4.28 11.35 15.73
N VAL A 40 -3.37 10.51 16.24
CA VAL A 40 -2.11 10.16 15.58
C VAL A 40 -1.89 8.66 15.66
N ILE A 41 -1.70 8.02 14.51
CA ILE A 41 -1.44 6.59 14.39
C ILE A 41 -0.15 6.42 13.61
N TYR A 42 0.80 5.68 14.18
CA TYR A 42 2.05 5.31 13.53
C TYR A 42 2.11 3.80 13.43
N LEU A 43 2.24 3.29 12.20
CA LEU A 43 2.38 1.87 11.91
C LEU A 43 3.84 1.60 11.54
N ASP A 44 4.55 0.92 12.44
CA ASP A 44 5.94 0.51 12.22
C ASP A 44 6.00 -0.80 11.43
N LEU A 45 6.65 -0.77 10.28
CA LEU A 45 6.80 -1.90 9.37
C LEU A 45 8.23 -2.43 9.28
N SER A 46 9.15 -1.93 10.11
CA SER A 46 10.55 -2.36 10.16
C SER A 46 10.72 -3.87 10.36
N GLN A 47 9.81 -4.50 11.10
CA GLN A 47 9.83 -5.96 11.32
C GLN A 47 9.42 -6.77 10.08
N GLN A 48 8.75 -6.17 9.10
CA GLN A 48 8.28 -6.83 7.87
C GLN A 48 9.25 -6.68 6.69
N GLU A 49 10.22 -5.77 6.76
CA GLU A 49 11.20 -5.54 5.68
C GLU A 49 12.22 -6.67 5.55
N GLY A 50 12.48 -7.43 6.62
CA GLY A 50 13.46 -8.53 6.62
C GLY A 50 12.99 -9.83 5.94
N SER A 51 11.72 -9.94 5.53
CA SER A 51 11.10 -11.21 5.13
C SER A 51 11.27 -11.57 3.65
N GLY A 52 11.70 -10.64 2.79
CA GLY A 52 11.94 -10.86 1.37
C GLY A 52 10.66 -10.99 0.52
N GLY A 53 10.65 -10.31 -0.64
CA GLY A 53 9.65 -10.47 -1.73
C GLY A 53 8.25 -9.90 -1.49
N ASP A 54 7.77 -9.89 -0.25
CA ASP A 54 6.34 -9.76 0.07
C ASP A 54 5.91 -8.39 0.65
N SER A 55 6.84 -7.43 0.71
CA SER A 55 6.57 -6.09 1.25
C SER A 55 5.53 -5.31 0.43
N GLY A 56 5.41 -5.55 -0.88
CA GLY A 56 4.44 -4.88 -1.75
C GLY A 56 2.98 -5.24 -1.41
N LEU A 57 2.70 -6.54 -1.22
CA LEU A 57 1.36 -7.02 -0.85
C LEU A 57 0.96 -6.52 0.54
N MET A 58 1.88 -6.60 1.50
CA MET A 58 1.64 -6.09 2.87
C MET A 58 1.33 -4.59 2.84
N MET A 59 2.14 -3.80 2.13
CA MET A 59 1.91 -2.36 1.98
C MET A 59 0.57 -2.07 1.30
N GLN A 60 0.19 -2.82 0.26
CA GLN A 60 -1.09 -2.63 -0.42
C GLN A 60 -2.28 -2.94 0.51
N LEU A 61 -2.18 -4.01 1.31
CA LEU A 61 -3.19 -4.37 2.28
C LEU A 61 -3.33 -3.29 3.36
N LEU A 62 -2.21 -2.87 3.96
CA LEU A 62 -2.18 -1.82 4.97
C LEU A 62 -2.73 -0.50 4.44
N PHE A 63 -2.30 -0.09 3.25
CA PHE A 63 -2.84 1.08 2.57
C PHE A 63 -4.36 0.98 2.44
N SER A 64 -4.87 -0.15 1.97
CA SER A 64 -6.30 -0.37 1.77
C SER A 64 -7.09 -0.29 3.08
N LEU A 65 -6.58 -0.91 4.14
CA LEU A 65 -7.20 -0.92 5.47
C LEU A 65 -7.22 0.48 6.09
N VAL A 66 -6.08 1.17 6.10
CA VAL A 66 -5.97 2.53 6.65
C VAL A 66 -6.79 3.52 5.83
N TYR A 67 -6.81 3.40 4.50
CA TYR A 67 -7.61 4.26 3.64
C TYR A 67 -9.11 4.07 3.85
N GLU A 68 -9.61 2.81 3.91
CA GLU A 68 -11.03 2.58 4.20
C GLU A 68 -11.40 3.15 5.56
N ARG A 69 -10.49 3.03 6.53
CA ARG A 69 -10.71 3.59 7.85
C ARG A 69 -10.71 5.12 7.88
N ALA A 70 -9.85 5.76 7.07
CA ALA A 70 -9.82 7.21 6.90
C ALA A 70 -11.15 7.76 6.33
N LYS A 71 -11.85 6.97 5.50
CA LYS A 71 -13.17 7.36 4.97
C LYS A 71 -14.30 7.34 5.98
N GLU A 72 -14.14 6.61 7.08
CA GLU A 72 -15.19 6.45 8.10
C GLU A 72 -15.23 7.63 9.08
N THR A 73 -14.15 8.39 9.20
CA THR A 73 -14.06 9.51 10.13
C THR A 73 -14.54 10.82 9.50
N PRO A 74 -15.26 11.68 10.25
CA PRO A 74 -15.59 13.03 9.79
C PRO A 74 -14.42 14.03 9.95
N LYS A 75 -13.27 13.59 10.50
CA LYS A 75 -12.08 14.43 10.68
C LYS A 75 -11.30 14.56 9.38
N ASN A 76 -10.57 15.66 9.21
CA ASN A 76 -9.57 15.79 8.15
C ASN A 76 -8.41 14.81 8.42
N VAL A 77 -8.09 13.94 7.48
CA VAL A 77 -7.05 12.92 7.64
C VAL A 77 -5.82 13.27 6.81
N VAL A 78 -4.65 13.22 7.45
CA VAL A 78 -3.36 13.21 6.73
C VAL A 78 -2.82 11.78 6.78
N PHE A 79 -2.93 11.08 5.66
CA PHE A 79 -2.41 9.73 5.51
C PHE A 79 -1.04 9.75 4.83
N VAL A 80 -0.02 9.39 5.57
CA VAL A 80 1.38 9.41 5.12
C VAL A 80 1.86 7.99 4.84
N VAL A 81 2.41 7.77 3.65
CA VAL A 81 3.03 6.51 3.23
C VAL A 81 4.52 6.75 3.05
N ASP A 82 5.31 6.20 3.97
CA ASP A 82 6.76 6.18 3.86
C ASP A 82 7.24 5.01 2.98
N GLU A 83 8.43 5.12 2.39
CA GLU A 83 9.01 4.18 1.44
C GLU A 83 8.01 3.73 0.36
N ALA A 84 7.31 4.72 -0.21
CA ALA A 84 6.21 4.55 -1.17
C ALA A 84 6.63 3.75 -2.43
N ARG A 85 7.93 3.64 -2.69
CA ARG A 85 8.49 2.78 -3.75
C ARG A 85 7.95 1.36 -3.73
N TYR A 86 7.61 0.80 -2.56
CA TYR A 86 7.07 -0.56 -2.47
C TYR A 86 5.69 -0.67 -3.15
N LEU A 87 4.90 0.40 -3.09
CA LEU A 87 3.61 0.50 -3.78
C LEU A 87 3.77 0.88 -5.25
N LEU A 88 4.75 1.73 -5.57
CA LEU A 88 4.93 2.29 -6.92
C LEU A 88 5.57 1.32 -7.92
N ARG A 89 6.20 0.23 -7.46
CA ARG A 89 6.91 -0.72 -8.34
C ARG A 89 6.00 -1.64 -9.15
N GLU A 90 4.77 -1.90 -8.70
CA GLU A 90 3.89 -2.90 -9.31
C GLU A 90 2.68 -2.25 -10.01
N ALA A 91 2.63 -2.34 -11.34
CA ALA A 91 1.60 -1.72 -12.17
C ALA A 91 0.16 -2.12 -11.77
N LYS A 92 -0.07 -3.38 -11.39
CA LYS A 92 -1.39 -3.86 -10.94
C LYS A 92 -1.89 -3.15 -9.68
N SER A 93 -0.97 -2.79 -8.78
CA SER A 93 -1.28 -2.08 -7.54
C SER A 93 -1.58 -0.60 -7.83
N LEU A 94 -0.97 -0.03 -8.86
CA LEU A 94 -1.07 1.38 -9.21
C LEU A 94 -2.43 1.80 -9.77
N GLU A 95 -3.11 0.96 -10.55
CA GLU A 95 -4.46 1.28 -11.05
C GLU A 95 -5.43 1.49 -9.88
N PHE A 96 -5.39 0.55 -8.92
CA PHE A 96 -6.17 0.60 -7.70
C PHE A 96 -5.80 1.81 -6.82
N LEU A 97 -4.50 2.06 -6.62
CA LEU A 97 -4.00 3.23 -5.88
C LEU A 97 -4.45 4.54 -6.51
N GLY A 98 -4.32 4.68 -7.83
CA GLY A 98 -4.70 5.88 -8.57
C GLY A 98 -6.18 6.23 -8.40
N GLN A 99 -7.06 5.22 -8.42
CA GLN A 99 -8.48 5.44 -8.15
C GLN A 99 -8.72 5.92 -6.71
N ARG A 100 -8.08 5.29 -5.71
CA ARG A 100 -8.19 5.65 -4.29
C ARG A 100 -7.71 7.09 -4.03
N ILE A 101 -6.59 7.48 -4.64
CA ILE A 101 -6.01 8.82 -4.53
C ILE A 101 -6.95 9.88 -5.11
N ARG A 102 -7.54 9.63 -6.29
CA ARG A 102 -8.52 10.56 -6.86
C ARG A 102 -9.75 10.70 -5.96
N HIS A 103 -10.24 9.59 -5.42
CA HIS A 103 -11.40 9.58 -4.54
C HIS A 103 -11.13 10.18 -3.15
N SER A 104 -9.89 10.19 -2.68
CA SER A 104 -9.55 10.72 -1.33
C SER A 104 -9.97 12.18 -1.15
N ARG A 105 -10.00 12.94 -2.26
CA ARG A 105 -10.45 14.35 -2.31
C ARG A 105 -11.91 14.53 -1.89
N HIS A 106 -12.73 13.49 -1.93
CA HIS A 106 -14.12 13.52 -1.49
C HIS A 106 -14.31 13.21 0.00
N PHE A 107 -13.24 12.75 0.68
CA PHE A 107 -13.28 12.29 2.07
C PHE A 107 -12.33 13.09 2.97
N ASP A 108 -12.09 14.36 2.63
CA ASP A 108 -11.19 15.28 3.37
C ASP A 108 -9.84 14.63 3.76
N THR A 109 -9.33 13.76 2.87
CA THR A 109 -8.14 12.94 3.11
C THR A 109 -7.00 13.37 2.19
N SER A 110 -5.93 13.90 2.81
CA SER A 110 -4.65 14.19 2.17
C SER A 110 -3.76 12.96 2.24
N ILE A 111 -3.55 12.31 1.09
CA ILE A 111 -2.58 11.22 0.96
C ILE A 111 -1.23 11.81 0.57
N ARG A 112 -0.16 11.42 1.26
CA ARG A 112 1.20 11.89 1.04
C ARG A 112 2.14 10.69 0.87
N PHE A 113 2.86 10.67 -0.23
CA PHE A 113 3.86 9.65 -0.53
C PHE A 113 5.25 10.21 -0.29
N LEU A 114 6.08 9.47 0.44
CA LEU A 114 7.49 9.77 0.63
C LEU A 114 8.31 8.67 -0.02
N THR A 115 9.32 9.06 -0.79
CA THR A 115 10.31 8.15 -1.36
C THR A 115 11.66 8.85 -1.43
N GLN A 116 12.73 8.05 -1.41
CA GLN A 116 14.11 8.50 -1.56
C GLN A 116 14.49 8.74 -3.02
N ASN A 117 13.82 8.08 -3.98
CA ASN A 117 14.16 8.18 -5.39
C ASN A 117 12.96 8.66 -6.22
N VAL A 118 13.13 9.78 -6.93
CA VAL A 118 12.03 10.37 -7.72
C VAL A 118 11.62 9.46 -8.89
N ARG A 119 12.54 8.64 -9.41
CA ARG A 119 12.31 7.68 -10.50
C ARG A 119 11.28 6.62 -10.15
N ASP A 120 10.99 6.40 -8.86
CA ASP A 120 9.91 5.50 -8.45
C ASP A 120 8.54 5.98 -8.99
N PHE A 121 8.35 7.29 -9.19
CA PHE A 121 7.14 7.82 -9.85
C PHE A 121 7.17 7.73 -11.37
N PHE A 122 8.31 7.43 -11.99
CA PHE A 122 8.48 7.36 -13.44
C PHE A 122 8.64 5.91 -13.94
N SER A 123 8.44 4.92 -13.08
CA SER A 123 8.57 3.50 -13.45
C SER A 123 7.40 2.99 -14.30
N HIS A 124 6.20 3.58 -14.16
CA HIS A 124 4.97 3.23 -14.87
C HIS A 124 4.12 4.49 -15.10
N GLU A 125 3.29 4.51 -16.16
CA GLU A 125 2.42 5.65 -16.49
C GLU A 125 1.45 5.98 -15.34
N GLU A 126 0.95 4.95 -14.65
CA GLU A 126 0.05 5.11 -13.51
C GLU A 126 0.75 5.74 -12.30
N ALA A 127 2.02 5.42 -12.06
CA ALA A 127 2.83 6.06 -11.02
C ALA A 127 3.07 7.54 -11.38
N GLU A 128 3.35 7.82 -12.65
CA GLU A 128 3.60 9.17 -13.12
C GLU A 128 2.34 10.04 -12.98
N SER A 129 1.18 9.44 -13.23
CA SER A 129 -0.11 10.09 -13.00
C SER A 129 -0.30 10.53 -11.55
N ILE A 130 0.22 9.79 -10.57
CA ILE A 130 0.11 10.15 -9.14
C ILE A 130 0.85 11.45 -8.84
N ILE A 131 2.12 11.57 -9.29
CA ILE A 131 2.89 12.80 -9.06
C ILE A 131 2.33 13.98 -9.87
N ASN A 132 1.91 13.75 -11.12
CA ASN A 132 1.35 14.79 -11.98
C ASN A 132 0.00 15.35 -11.46
N ASN A 133 -0.76 14.53 -10.70
CA ASN A 133 -2.02 14.95 -10.08
C ASN A 133 -1.86 15.38 -8.61
N SER A 134 -0.64 15.41 -8.09
CA SER A 134 -0.38 15.88 -6.74
C SER A 134 -0.45 17.40 -6.69
N ALA A 135 -1.22 17.94 -5.73
CA ALA A 135 -1.37 19.39 -5.57
C ALA A 135 -0.08 20.06 -5.03
N MET A 136 0.77 19.28 -4.38
CA MET A 136 2.02 19.73 -3.78
C MET A 136 3.08 18.64 -3.95
N THR A 137 4.26 19.05 -4.41
CA THR A 137 5.45 18.20 -4.50
C THR A 137 6.58 18.91 -3.76
N VAL A 138 7.20 18.21 -2.81
CA VAL A 138 8.33 18.73 -2.04
C VAL A 138 9.56 17.90 -2.38
N LEU A 139 10.52 18.54 -3.03
CA LEU A 139 11.80 17.94 -3.35
C LEU A 139 12.83 18.44 -2.33
N HIS A 140 13.36 17.51 -1.54
CA HIS A 140 14.53 17.78 -0.71
C HIS A 140 15.79 17.67 -1.59
N ARG A 141 16.98 17.94 -1.04
CA ARG A 141 18.24 17.77 -1.79
C ARG A 141 18.28 16.36 -2.41
N THR A 142 18.49 16.29 -3.71
CA THR A 142 18.70 15.04 -4.46
C THR A 142 19.92 15.22 -5.33
N GLU A 143 20.78 14.20 -5.43
CA GLU A 143 21.90 14.21 -6.38
C GLU A 143 21.41 14.16 -7.85
N GLU A 144 20.17 13.72 -8.09
CA GLU A 144 19.60 13.49 -9.42
C GLU A 144 19.08 14.77 -10.12
N ILE A 145 19.03 15.90 -9.42
CA ILE A 145 18.52 17.19 -9.95
C ILE A 145 19.65 18.23 -10.12
N ASP A 146 20.87 17.90 -9.70
CA ASP A 146 22.05 18.78 -9.75
C ASP A 146 22.96 18.56 -10.99
N GLU A 147 22.46 17.90 -12.06
CA GLU A 147 23.08 17.86 -13.40
C GLU A 147 22.08 18.21 -14.51
#